data_AF-A0A110AZT2-F1
#
_entry.id   AF-A0A110AZT2-F1
#
_cell.length_a   1.000
_cell.length_b   1.000
_cell.length_c   1.000
_cell.angle_alpha   90.00
_cell.angle_beta   90.00
_cell.angle_gamma   90.00
#
_symmetry.space_group_name_H-M   'P 1'
#
loop_
_entity.id
_entity.type
_entity.pdbx_description
1 polymer ?
#
loop_
_entity_poly.entity_id
_entity_poly.type
_entity_poly.pdbx_seq_one_letter_code
_entity_poly.pdbx_strand_id
1 'polypeptide(L)'
;MKTKHLAFLLLLLSVSCKVTKKGLIGTYRAKGSNFNIIIIKSDHSFFYENLNPLSWLMTPSGNDSTHFFTAGTWQLDKNQIVLNSCGNNYADTSRVLKILKTPTKSNESMFLIRNAFGGRIPFQSVDNHLYNKTKIASQSVVDNYFWKIDLQVSKNDTLVFFPVYYEPFKFIVRDSVNANYIITLQPIYKQAYFINKKLMVKRNILKDVKEKFKKVKTAQNDSSL
;
A
#
# COMPACT_ATOMS: atom_id res chain seq x y z
N MET A 1 -45.46 33.47 31.04
CA MET A 1 -44.58 32.30 31.34
C MET A 1 -44.30 31.40 30.13
N LYS A 2 -43.99 31.93 28.92
CA LYS A 2 -43.76 31.08 27.71
C LYS A 2 -42.35 31.18 27.08
N THR A 3 -41.53 32.14 27.49
CA THR A 3 -40.20 32.39 26.89
C THR A 3 -39.07 31.55 27.47
N LYS A 4 -39.21 31.01 28.69
CA LYS A 4 -38.15 30.23 29.36
C LYS A 4 -37.93 28.83 28.76
N HIS A 5 -38.97 28.22 28.16
CA HIS A 5 -38.86 26.88 27.56
C HIS A 5 -38.18 26.89 26.18
N LEU A 6 -38.27 28.00 25.42
CA LEU A 6 -37.65 28.12 24.10
C LEU A 6 -36.12 28.22 24.19
N ALA A 7 -35.61 28.94 25.20
CA ALA A 7 -34.18 29.06 25.46
C ALA A 7 -33.53 27.71 25.85
N PHE A 8 -34.25 26.88 26.62
CA PHE A 8 -33.76 25.54 27.00
C PHE A 8 -33.71 24.57 25.81
N LEU A 9 -34.66 24.68 24.87
CA LEU A 9 -34.67 23.88 23.64
C LEU A 9 -33.52 24.24 22.68
N LEU A 10 -33.19 25.53 22.54
CA LEU A 10 -32.03 26.00 21.77
C LEU A 10 -30.68 25.64 22.42
N LEU A 11 -30.63 25.55 23.75
CA LEU A 11 -29.45 25.05 24.49
C LEU A 11 -29.24 23.53 24.32
N LEU A 12 -30.31 22.76 24.14
CA LEU A 12 -30.22 21.32 23.81
C LEU A 12 -29.88 21.06 22.33
N LEU A 13 -30.23 21.97 21.43
CA LEU A 13 -29.86 21.88 20.00
C LEU A 13 -28.42 22.33 19.73
N SER A 14 -27.79 23.04 20.66
CA SER A 14 -26.36 23.39 20.63
C SER A 14 -25.48 22.38 21.35
N VAL A 15 -25.97 21.14 21.57
CA VAL A 15 -25.12 19.96 21.82
C VAL A 15 -24.22 19.79 20.59
N SER A 16 -23.12 20.54 20.64
CA SER A 16 -22.00 20.49 19.74
C SER A 16 -21.72 19.03 19.46
N CYS A 17 -21.86 18.65 18.19
CA CYS A 17 -21.60 17.30 17.72
C CYS A 17 -20.10 17.01 17.94
N LYS A 18 -19.73 16.71 19.18
CA LYS A 18 -18.35 16.46 19.60
C LYS A 18 -17.88 15.22 18.88
N VAL A 19 -16.77 15.35 18.16
CA VAL A 19 -16.09 14.21 17.57
C VAL A 19 -15.69 13.27 18.70
N THR A 20 -16.24 12.06 18.69
CA THR A 20 -15.85 11.02 19.65
C THR A 20 -14.74 10.16 19.08
N LYS A 21 -13.88 9.60 19.95
CA LYS A 21 -12.87 8.61 19.55
C LYS A 21 -13.47 7.45 18.76
N LYS A 22 -14.66 6.97 19.17
CA LYS A 22 -15.39 5.90 18.45
C LYS A 22 -15.77 6.31 17.02
N GLY A 23 -16.15 7.58 16.81
CA GLY A 23 -16.48 8.10 15.48
C GLY A 23 -15.31 8.18 14.51
N LEU A 24 -14.07 8.23 15.03
CA LEU A 24 -12.83 8.30 14.26
C LEU A 24 -12.33 6.95 13.75
N ILE A 25 -12.69 5.86 14.42
CA ILE A 25 -12.19 4.53 14.04
C ILE A 25 -12.76 4.14 12.68
N GLY A 26 -11.90 3.68 11.78
CA GLY A 26 -12.26 3.14 10.47
C GLY A 26 -11.28 3.50 9.37
N THR A 27 -11.68 3.18 8.15
CA THR A 27 -10.88 3.36 6.94
C THR A 27 -11.30 4.63 6.21
N TYR A 28 -10.32 5.43 5.79
CA TYR A 28 -10.52 6.66 5.03
C TYR A 28 -9.69 6.63 3.76
N ARG A 29 -10.27 7.12 2.65
CA ARG A 29 -9.60 7.22 1.34
C ARG A 29 -9.41 8.68 0.94
N ALA A 30 -8.28 9.01 0.34
CA ALA A 30 -8.04 10.35 -0.19
C ALA A 30 -9.08 10.71 -1.27
N LYS A 31 -9.54 11.96 -1.28
CA LYS A 31 -10.46 12.45 -2.32
C LYS A 31 -9.69 12.64 -3.62
N GLY A 32 -10.15 12.00 -4.69
CA GLY A 32 -9.52 12.11 -6.01
C GLY A 32 -8.43 11.06 -6.27
N SER A 33 -8.11 10.22 -5.27
CA SER A 33 -7.24 9.05 -5.44
C SER A 33 -7.87 7.87 -4.72
N ASN A 34 -8.17 6.79 -5.46
CA ASN A 34 -8.65 5.55 -4.84
C ASN A 34 -7.53 4.79 -4.11
N PHE A 35 -6.31 5.29 -4.18
CA PHE A 35 -5.10 4.54 -3.92
C PHE A 35 -4.46 4.88 -2.57
N ASN A 36 -4.75 6.06 -1.99
CA ASN A 36 -4.24 6.44 -0.68
C ASN A 36 -5.28 6.14 0.41
N ILE A 37 -4.88 5.33 1.38
CA ILE A 37 -5.75 4.84 2.45
C ILE A 37 -5.11 5.14 3.80
N ILE A 38 -5.91 5.65 4.74
CA ILE A 38 -5.55 5.71 6.16
C ILE A 38 -6.57 4.92 6.98
N ILE A 39 -6.09 4.04 7.84
CA ILE A 39 -6.87 3.23 8.76
C ILE A 39 -6.57 3.71 10.17
N ILE A 40 -7.59 4.19 10.87
CA ILE A 40 -7.53 4.59 12.27
C ILE A 40 -8.12 3.46 13.11
N LYS A 41 -7.32 2.85 13.99
CA LYS A 41 -7.73 1.71 14.81
C LYS A 41 -8.11 2.12 16.22
N SER A 42 -8.86 1.25 16.91
CA SER A 42 -9.33 1.47 18.29
C SER A 42 -8.23 1.45 19.34
N ASP A 43 -7.11 0.77 19.05
CA ASP A 43 -5.95 0.59 19.91
C ASP A 43 -4.97 1.77 19.88
N HIS A 44 -5.41 2.95 19.41
CA HIS A 44 -4.58 4.13 19.21
C HIS A 44 -3.47 4.00 18.16
N SER A 45 -3.51 2.95 17.32
CA SER A 45 -2.62 2.82 16.17
C SER A 45 -3.28 3.26 14.86
N PHE A 46 -2.46 3.64 13.88
CA PHE A 46 -2.90 3.87 12.52
C PHE A 46 -2.01 3.16 11.51
N PHE A 47 -2.56 2.94 10.33
CA PHE A 47 -1.84 2.48 9.15
C PHE A 47 -2.16 3.42 8.00
N TYR A 48 -1.16 3.83 7.23
CA TYR A 48 -1.33 4.62 6.02
C TYR A 48 -0.58 3.96 4.88
N GLU A 49 -1.25 3.87 3.75
CA GLU A 49 -0.70 3.36 2.50
C GLU A 49 -0.91 4.41 1.43
N ASN A 50 0.17 4.72 0.71
CA ASN A 50 0.15 5.57 -0.45
C ASN A 50 0.49 4.71 -1.66
N LEU A 51 -0.45 4.62 -2.60
CA LEU A 51 -0.21 3.96 -3.86
C LEU A 51 -0.30 5.04 -4.94
N ASN A 52 0.86 5.56 -5.32
CA ASN A 52 0.93 6.57 -6.36
C ASN A 52 0.71 5.91 -7.73
N PRO A 53 -0.35 6.27 -8.49
CA PRO A 53 -0.62 5.64 -9.77
C PRO A 53 0.40 6.04 -10.85
N LEU A 54 1.20 7.08 -10.62
CA LEU A 54 2.28 7.45 -11.52
C LEU A 54 3.34 6.36 -11.44
N SER A 55 3.49 5.65 -12.56
CA SER A 55 4.50 4.59 -12.72
C SER A 55 5.88 5.08 -12.30
N TRP A 56 6.68 4.20 -11.70
CA TRP A 56 8.09 4.43 -11.38
C TRP A 56 8.91 4.90 -12.61
N LEU A 57 8.41 4.67 -13.84
CA LEU A 57 9.00 5.14 -15.10
C LEU A 57 8.74 6.62 -15.41
N MET A 58 7.73 7.26 -14.83
CA MET A 58 7.25 8.56 -15.32
C MET A 58 7.86 9.79 -14.66
N THR A 59 8.67 9.68 -13.58
CA THR A 59 9.60 10.75 -13.15
C THR A 59 10.39 10.38 -11.88
N PRO A 60 11.71 10.65 -11.80
CA PRO A 60 12.49 10.53 -10.56
C PRO A 60 12.35 11.74 -9.62
N SER A 61 11.45 12.69 -9.89
CA SER A 61 11.38 13.97 -9.16
C SER A 61 10.45 13.92 -7.95
N GLY A 62 10.84 13.18 -6.90
CA GLY A 62 10.22 13.30 -5.58
C GLY A 62 10.27 12.03 -4.73
N ASN A 63 10.50 12.18 -3.43
CA ASN A 63 10.53 11.10 -2.46
C ASN A 63 9.18 10.32 -2.35
N ASP A 64 8.08 10.84 -2.92
CA ASP A 64 6.71 10.29 -2.84
C ASP A 64 6.21 9.66 -4.17
N SER A 65 7.12 9.30 -5.09
CA SER A 65 6.79 8.69 -6.39
C SER A 65 6.51 7.19 -6.37
N THR A 66 6.70 6.49 -5.24
CA THR A 66 6.63 5.02 -5.14
C THR A 66 5.55 4.54 -4.18
N HIS A 67 5.09 3.28 -4.32
CA HIS A 67 4.20 2.65 -3.34
C HIS A 67 4.91 2.49 -2.00
N PHE A 68 4.37 3.16 -0.98
CA PHE A 68 4.90 3.10 0.38
C PHE A 68 3.79 2.97 1.41
N PHE A 69 4.18 2.57 2.61
CA PHE A 69 3.31 2.58 3.77
C PHE A 69 4.03 3.16 4.99
N THR A 70 3.24 3.58 5.98
CA THR A 70 3.73 3.95 7.30
C THR A 70 2.70 3.54 8.34
N ALA A 71 3.14 3.29 9.56
CA ALA A 71 2.26 2.97 10.68
C ALA A 71 2.73 3.74 11.91
N GLY A 72 1.82 3.94 12.86
CA GLY A 72 2.14 4.76 14.01
C GLY A 72 1.03 4.85 15.03
N THR A 73 1.12 5.86 15.89
CA THR A 73 0.11 6.15 16.89
C THR A 73 -0.69 7.39 16.52
N TRP A 74 -1.92 7.46 17.04
CA TRP A 74 -2.76 8.63 16.90
C TRP A 74 -3.39 9.05 18.22
N GLN A 75 -3.60 10.37 18.35
CA GLN A 75 -4.30 10.98 19.47
C GLN A 75 -5.33 11.98 18.96
N LEU A 76 -6.41 12.16 19.71
CA LEU A 76 -7.42 13.18 19.43
C LEU A 76 -7.17 14.38 20.34
N ASP A 77 -6.83 15.52 19.74
CA ASP A 77 -6.75 16.82 20.40
C ASP A 77 -7.88 17.71 19.88
N LYS A 78 -8.90 17.93 20.72
CA LYS A 78 -10.13 18.65 20.36
C LYS A 78 -10.79 18.08 19.10
N ASN A 79 -10.71 18.80 17.98
CA ASN A 79 -11.26 18.41 16.68
C ASN A 79 -10.15 18.05 15.68
N GLN A 80 -8.96 17.68 16.16
CA GLN A 80 -7.82 17.31 15.35
C GLN A 80 -7.32 15.92 15.75
N ILE A 81 -7.05 15.08 14.76
CA ILE A 81 -6.27 13.87 14.97
C ILE A 81 -4.79 14.21 14.73
N VAL A 82 -3.94 13.85 15.69
CA VAL A 82 -2.49 13.98 15.60
C VAL A 82 -1.92 12.61 15.30
N LEU A 83 -1.19 12.48 14.18
CA LEU A 83 -0.55 11.25 13.73
C LEU A 83 0.96 11.33 13.94
N ASN A 84 1.52 10.26 14.49
CA ASN A 84 2.96 10.08 14.70
C ASN A 84 3.38 8.70 14.20
N SER A 85 4.06 8.66 13.05
CA SER A 85 4.66 7.44 12.49
C SER A 85 5.70 6.89 13.46
N CYS A 86 5.70 5.57 13.65
CA CYS A 86 6.70 4.89 14.47
C CYS A 86 8.08 4.96 13.80
N GLY A 87 9.10 5.30 14.60
CA GLY A 87 10.49 5.05 14.25
C GLY A 87 10.85 3.58 14.44
N ASN A 88 11.41 2.96 13.41
CA ASN A 88 12.29 1.78 13.48
C ASN A 88 11.79 0.38 13.92
N ASN A 89 10.50 0.09 14.07
CA ASN A 89 10.07 -1.28 14.47
C ASN A 89 9.65 -2.23 13.32
N TYR A 90 9.65 -1.79 12.07
CA TYR A 90 9.54 -2.71 10.93
C TYR A 90 10.95 -3.21 10.58
N ALA A 91 11.38 -4.28 11.25
CA ALA A 91 12.71 -4.87 11.15
C ALA A 91 13.03 -5.48 9.77
N ASP A 92 12.04 -5.58 8.88
CA ASP A 92 12.23 -6.09 7.53
C ASP A 92 12.12 -4.96 6.49
N THR A 93 13.28 -4.40 6.13
CA THR A 93 13.42 -3.49 4.99
C THR A 93 13.50 -4.24 3.66
N SER A 94 13.48 -5.58 3.67
CA SER A 94 13.42 -6.36 2.44
C SER A 94 12.13 -6.04 1.71
N ARG A 95 12.28 -5.61 0.45
CA ARG A 95 11.14 -5.41 -0.45
C ARG A 95 10.52 -6.72 -0.89
N VAL A 96 11.21 -7.84 -0.66
CA VAL A 96 10.74 -9.19 -1.00
C VAL A 96 10.51 -9.93 0.30
N LEU A 97 9.25 -10.15 0.61
CA LEU A 97 8.85 -10.89 1.81
C LEU A 97 9.04 -12.39 1.63
N LYS A 98 8.72 -12.88 0.42
CA LYS A 98 8.63 -14.31 0.17
C LYS A 98 8.77 -14.62 -1.30
N ILE A 99 9.53 -15.68 -1.60
CA ILE A 99 9.54 -16.32 -2.91
C ILE A 99 9.15 -17.78 -2.69
N LEU A 100 8.01 -18.18 -3.26
CA LEU A 100 7.60 -19.58 -3.33
C LEU A 100 7.98 -20.12 -4.69
N LYS A 101 8.58 -21.30 -4.71
CA LYS A 101 9.01 -22.01 -5.92
C LYS A 101 8.33 -23.37 -5.97
N THR A 102 7.66 -23.66 -7.07
CA THR A 102 7.10 -24.99 -7.36
C THR A 102 7.66 -25.48 -8.68
N PRO A 103 8.40 -26.61 -8.72
CA PRO A 103 8.91 -27.16 -9.98
C PRO A 103 7.77 -27.39 -10.99
N THR A 104 8.06 -27.19 -12.28
CA THR A 104 7.10 -27.46 -13.36
C THR A 104 7.68 -28.43 -14.38
N LYS A 105 6.80 -29.20 -15.04
CA LYS A 105 7.16 -30.05 -16.19
C LYS A 105 7.18 -29.28 -17.51
N SER A 106 6.73 -28.03 -17.50
CA SER A 106 6.78 -27.14 -18.66
C SER A 106 8.23 -26.73 -18.97
N ASN A 107 8.49 -26.43 -20.25
CA ASN A 107 9.71 -25.75 -20.70
C ASN A 107 9.77 -24.28 -20.26
N GLU A 108 8.69 -23.74 -19.71
CA GLU A 108 8.59 -22.35 -19.27
C GLU A 108 8.49 -22.25 -17.75
N SER A 109 9.08 -21.20 -17.20
CA SER A 109 8.80 -20.76 -15.85
C SER A 109 7.73 -19.67 -15.85
N MET A 110 6.89 -19.68 -14.83
CA MET A 110 5.83 -18.70 -14.67
C MET A 110 6.08 -17.85 -13.43
N PHE A 111 5.92 -16.54 -13.53
CA PHE A 111 6.09 -15.59 -12.44
C PHE A 111 4.77 -14.90 -12.14
N LEU A 112 4.37 -14.95 -10.87
CA LEU A 112 3.26 -14.21 -10.30
C LEU A 112 3.80 -13.30 -9.19
N ILE A 113 3.58 -11.99 -9.32
CA ILE A 113 3.90 -11.03 -8.26
C ILE A 113 2.63 -10.69 -7.47
N ARG A 114 2.74 -10.73 -6.13
CA ARG A 114 1.69 -10.33 -5.19
C ARG A 114 2.20 -9.26 -4.23
N ASN A 115 1.30 -8.42 -3.73
CA ASN A 115 1.59 -7.54 -2.62
C ASN A 115 1.52 -8.32 -1.29
N ALA A 116 2.06 -7.72 -0.23
CA ALA A 116 2.03 -8.26 1.14
C ALA A 116 0.62 -8.58 1.66
N PHE A 117 -0.43 -8.01 1.04
CA PHE A 117 -1.84 -8.22 1.38
C PHE A 117 -2.53 -9.28 0.51
N GLY A 118 -1.77 -10.01 -0.32
CA GLY A 118 -2.27 -11.10 -1.17
C GLY A 118 -2.87 -10.67 -2.52
N GLY A 119 -2.97 -9.37 -2.79
CA GLY A 119 -3.43 -8.84 -4.07
C GLY A 119 -2.39 -9.05 -5.18
N ARG A 120 -2.84 -9.35 -6.41
CA ARG A 120 -1.97 -9.50 -7.58
C ARG A 120 -1.47 -8.14 -8.03
N ILE A 121 -0.18 -8.03 -8.34
CA ILE A 121 0.41 -6.80 -8.88
C ILE A 121 0.61 -6.98 -10.39
N PRO A 122 0.07 -6.09 -11.23
CA PRO A 122 0.31 -6.15 -12.66
C PRO A 122 1.77 -5.86 -12.98
N PHE A 123 2.24 -6.34 -14.12
CA PHE A 123 3.55 -6.03 -14.64
C PHE A 123 3.47 -4.89 -15.65
N GLN A 124 4.46 -3.99 -15.62
CA GLN A 124 4.64 -3.00 -16.67
C GLN A 124 5.60 -3.52 -17.74
N SER A 125 6.71 -4.11 -17.33
CA SER A 125 7.68 -4.76 -18.20
C SER A 125 8.58 -5.72 -17.40
N VAL A 126 9.39 -6.48 -18.10
CA VAL A 126 10.54 -7.22 -17.55
C VAL A 126 11.73 -6.88 -18.45
N ASP A 127 12.78 -6.31 -17.86
CA ASP A 127 14.04 -6.05 -18.56
C ASP A 127 15.07 -7.09 -18.14
N ASN A 128 15.91 -7.39 -19.10
CA ASN A 128 17.00 -8.31 -18.97
C ASN A 128 18.30 -7.52 -18.99
N HIS A 129 18.75 -7.09 -17.82
CA HIS A 129 20.15 -6.70 -17.67
C HIS A 129 21.03 -7.96 -17.59
N LEU A 130 21.22 -8.56 -18.77
CA LEU A 130 22.18 -9.63 -19.01
C LEU A 130 23.58 -9.03 -18.99
N TYR A 131 24.25 -9.05 -17.84
CA TYR A 131 25.69 -8.82 -17.78
C TYR A 131 26.49 -9.93 -18.49
N ASN A 132 25.84 -11.04 -18.87
CA ASN A 132 26.38 -12.03 -19.79
C ASN A 132 25.26 -12.61 -20.65
N LYS A 133 25.55 -12.74 -21.95
CA LYS A 133 24.65 -13.17 -23.03
C LYS A 133 23.85 -14.44 -22.70
N THR A 134 22.55 -14.32 -22.48
CA THR A 134 21.61 -15.45 -22.63
C THR A 134 20.32 -14.94 -23.27
N LYS A 135 20.03 -15.40 -24.50
CA LYS A 135 18.81 -15.05 -25.24
C LYS A 135 17.58 -15.57 -24.47
N ILE A 136 16.63 -14.70 -24.14
CA ILE A 136 15.26 -15.17 -23.92
C ILE A 136 14.74 -15.69 -25.27
N ALA A 137 14.31 -16.96 -25.32
CA ALA A 137 13.80 -17.57 -26.54
C ALA A 137 12.41 -17.05 -26.93
N SER A 138 11.57 -16.72 -25.95
CA SER A 138 10.26 -16.08 -26.14
C SER A 138 9.75 -15.46 -24.84
N GLN A 139 9.02 -14.35 -24.96
CA GLN A 139 8.26 -13.74 -23.86
C GLN A 139 6.78 -13.81 -24.21
N SER A 140 5.94 -14.31 -23.31
CA SER A 140 4.49 -14.18 -23.46
C SER A 140 3.86 -13.68 -22.17
N VAL A 141 3.13 -12.57 -22.31
CA VAL A 141 2.23 -12.06 -21.27
C VAL A 141 0.96 -12.90 -21.38
N VAL A 142 0.72 -13.81 -20.44
CA VAL A 142 -0.49 -14.65 -20.44
C VAL A 142 -1.72 -13.80 -20.09
N ASP A 143 -1.52 -12.90 -19.14
CA ASP A 143 -2.39 -11.78 -18.79
C ASP A 143 -1.54 -10.71 -18.07
N ASN A 144 -2.14 -9.58 -17.69
CA ASN A 144 -1.42 -8.48 -17.01
C ASN A 144 -0.71 -8.89 -15.69
N TYR A 145 -0.93 -10.10 -15.17
CA TYR A 145 -0.49 -10.59 -13.86
C TYR A 145 0.40 -11.84 -13.92
N PHE A 146 0.57 -12.47 -15.08
CA PHE A 146 1.42 -13.66 -15.26
C PHE A 146 2.42 -13.44 -16.38
N TRP A 147 3.70 -13.61 -16.02
CA TRP A 147 4.79 -13.66 -17.00
C TRP A 147 5.26 -15.08 -17.18
N LYS A 148 5.25 -15.56 -18.41
CA LYS A 148 5.91 -16.81 -18.79
C LYS A 148 7.21 -16.49 -19.50
N ILE A 149 8.27 -17.12 -19.03
CA ILE A 149 9.60 -17.02 -19.62
C ILE A 149 10.08 -18.44 -19.86
N ASP A 150 10.39 -18.78 -21.11
CA ASP A 150 11.19 -19.97 -21.41
C ASP A 150 12.59 -19.71 -20.84
N LEU A 151 12.80 -20.22 -19.62
CA LEU A 151 14.04 -20.05 -18.89
C LEU A 151 15.04 -21.08 -19.40
N GLN A 152 15.60 -20.85 -20.59
CA GLN A 152 16.95 -21.30 -20.93
C GLN A 152 18.02 -20.45 -20.23
N VAL A 153 17.69 -19.88 -19.07
CA VAL A 153 18.62 -19.06 -18.28
C VAL A 153 19.64 -19.96 -17.62
N SER A 154 20.90 -19.59 -17.82
CA SER A 154 22.01 -20.20 -17.12
C SER A 154 21.91 -19.86 -15.64
N LYS A 155 22.47 -20.75 -14.80
CA LYS A 155 22.66 -20.46 -13.38
C LYS A 155 23.35 -19.08 -13.25
N ASN A 156 22.83 -18.24 -12.35
CA ASN A 156 23.23 -16.84 -12.08
C ASN A 156 22.69 -15.76 -13.02
N ASP A 157 21.86 -16.09 -14.01
CA ASP A 157 21.18 -15.06 -14.78
C ASP A 157 20.25 -14.24 -13.87
N THR A 158 20.17 -12.93 -14.15
CA THR A 158 19.36 -11.99 -13.36
C THR A 158 18.24 -11.45 -14.21
N LEU A 159 17.00 -11.66 -13.78
CA LEU A 159 15.80 -11.06 -14.36
C LEU A 159 15.45 -9.80 -13.58
N VAL A 160 15.12 -8.70 -14.26
CA VAL A 160 14.67 -7.46 -13.61
C VAL A 160 13.20 -7.25 -13.94
N PHE A 161 12.35 -7.42 -12.93
CA PHE A 161 10.91 -7.21 -13.04
C PHE A 161 10.55 -5.76 -12.73
N PHE A 162 9.61 -5.20 -13.49
CA PHE A 162 9.07 -3.86 -13.27
C PHE A 162 7.58 -3.91 -12.93
N PRO A 163 7.25 -4.32 -11.70
CA PRO A 163 5.88 -4.33 -11.19
C PRO A 163 5.28 -2.92 -11.13
N VAL A 164 3.98 -2.80 -11.43
CA VAL A 164 3.27 -1.52 -11.37
C VAL A 164 3.22 -1.02 -9.92
N TYR A 165 3.55 0.26 -9.71
CA TYR A 165 3.64 0.98 -8.41
C TYR A 165 4.83 0.62 -7.51
N TYR A 166 5.56 -0.44 -7.83
CA TYR A 166 6.72 -0.89 -7.05
C TYR A 166 8.01 -0.54 -7.77
N GLU A 167 9.10 -0.43 -7.00
CA GLU A 167 10.42 -0.32 -7.58
C GLU A 167 10.86 -1.63 -8.26
N PRO A 168 11.83 -1.58 -9.20
CA PRO A 168 12.31 -2.75 -9.91
C PRO A 168 12.81 -3.85 -8.95
N PHE A 169 12.45 -5.10 -9.26
CA PHE A 169 12.84 -6.28 -8.48
C PHE A 169 13.81 -7.15 -9.27
N LYS A 170 14.97 -7.48 -8.68
CA LYS A 170 15.96 -8.38 -9.28
C LYS A 170 15.77 -9.80 -8.76
N PHE A 171 15.54 -10.74 -9.68
CA PHE A 171 15.50 -12.17 -9.40
C PHE A 171 16.75 -12.84 -9.94
N ILE A 172 17.52 -13.46 -9.06
CA ILE A 172 18.73 -14.21 -9.44
C ILE A 172 18.37 -15.68 -9.56
N VAL A 173 18.57 -16.26 -10.74
CA VAL A 173 18.31 -17.66 -11.03
C VAL A 173 19.36 -18.52 -10.32
N ARG A 174 18.96 -19.25 -9.28
CA ARG A 174 19.87 -20.11 -8.50
C ARG A 174 20.02 -21.53 -9.07
N ASP A 175 18.98 -22.03 -9.72
CA ASP A 175 18.92 -23.38 -10.28
C ASP A 175 18.40 -23.31 -11.72
N SER A 176 18.97 -24.12 -12.61
CA SER A 176 18.57 -24.22 -14.02
C SER A 176 17.31 -25.06 -14.25
N VAL A 177 16.39 -25.08 -13.29
CA VAL A 177 15.14 -25.85 -13.37
C VAL A 177 13.96 -24.91 -13.50
N ASN A 178 13.13 -25.15 -14.51
CA ASN A 178 11.88 -24.42 -14.71
C ASN A 178 10.95 -24.57 -13.50
N ALA A 179 10.36 -23.46 -13.06
CA ALA A 179 9.45 -23.45 -11.93
C ALA A 179 8.40 -22.35 -12.03
N ASN A 180 7.30 -22.54 -11.29
CA ASN A 180 6.33 -21.51 -11.02
C ASN A 180 6.75 -20.75 -9.76
N TYR A 181 6.93 -19.45 -9.89
CA TYR A 181 7.35 -18.53 -8.84
C TYR A 181 6.18 -17.66 -8.39
N ILE A 182 5.95 -17.61 -7.08
CA ILE A 182 5.10 -16.58 -6.46
C ILE A 182 6.01 -15.69 -5.63
N ILE A 183 6.15 -14.44 -6.05
CA ILE A 183 6.98 -13.43 -5.40
C ILE A 183 6.05 -12.47 -4.67
N THR A 184 6.26 -12.32 -3.36
CA THR A 184 5.51 -11.38 -2.52
C THR A 184 6.36 -10.15 -2.25
N LEU A 185 5.92 -9.00 -2.73
CA LEU A 185 6.56 -7.71 -2.53
C LEU A 185 5.92 -6.95 -1.39
N GLN A 186 6.73 -6.23 -0.64
CA GLN A 186 6.31 -5.28 0.38
C GLN A 186 6.53 -3.84 -0.10
N PRO A 187 5.56 -2.94 0.09
CA PRO A 187 5.78 -1.52 -0.13
C PRO A 187 6.88 -0.97 0.78
N ILE A 188 7.49 0.15 0.40
CA ILE A 188 8.55 0.77 1.20
C ILE A 188 7.97 1.26 2.51
N TYR A 189 8.60 0.94 3.64
CA TYR A 189 8.22 1.54 4.91
C TYR A 189 8.83 2.93 5.05
N LYS A 190 8.00 3.98 5.08
CA LYS A 190 8.46 5.33 5.36
C LYS A 190 8.39 5.64 6.84
N GLN A 191 9.57 5.66 7.45
CA GLN A 191 9.75 6.14 8.81
C GLN A 191 9.45 7.63 8.88
N ALA A 192 8.86 8.06 9.99
CA ALA A 192 8.64 9.49 10.26
C ALA A 192 7.90 10.24 9.12
N TYR A 193 7.05 9.56 8.34
CA TYR A 193 6.27 10.21 7.29
C TYR A 193 5.26 11.21 7.88
N PHE A 194 4.62 10.83 8.98
CA PHE A 194 3.85 11.74 9.82
C PHE A 194 4.60 12.02 11.11
N ILE A 195 5.06 13.27 11.29
CA ILE A 195 5.63 13.75 12.54
C ILE A 195 4.71 14.86 13.05
N ASN A 196 4.02 14.59 14.15
CA ASN A 196 3.00 15.48 14.73
C ASN A 196 2.02 16.03 13.68
N LYS A 197 1.64 15.18 12.72
CA LYS A 197 0.77 15.59 11.61
C LYS A 197 -0.65 15.79 12.15
N LYS A 198 -1.16 17.02 12.07
CA LYS A 198 -2.50 17.37 12.51
C LYS A 198 -3.48 17.34 11.34
N LEU A 199 -4.54 16.54 11.45
CA LEU A 199 -5.65 16.54 10.50
C LEU A 199 -6.92 17.00 11.19
N MET A 200 -7.61 17.97 10.61
CA MET A 200 -8.92 18.42 11.06
C MET A 200 -9.95 17.30 10.88
N VAL A 201 -10.69 17.02 11.93
CA VAL A 201 -11.78 16.05 11.91
C VAL A 201 -13.09 16.78 11.64
N LYS A 202 -13.80 16.32 10.62
CA LYS A 202 -15.22 16.61 10.40
C LYS A 202 -15.97 15.27 10.30
N ARG A 203 -17.30 15.29 10.34
CA ARG A 203 -18.12 14.07 10.22
C ARG A 203 -17.65 13.24 9.02
N ASN A 204 -17.12 12.04 9.28
CA ASN A 204 -16.60 11.09 8.29
C ASN A 204 -15.49 11.64 7.38
N ILE A 205 -14.75 12.67 7.80
CA ILE A 205 -13.71 13.31 6.99
C ILE A 205 -12.50 13.65 7.87
N LEU A 206 -11.30 13.29 7.40
CA LEU A 206 -10.04 13.83 7.90
C LEU A 206 -9.49 14.80 6.85
N LYS A 207 -9.09 16.00 7.24
CA LYS A 207 -8.63 17.02 6.29
C LYS A 207 -7.33 17.66 6.76
N ASP A 208 -6.36 17.70 5.86
CA ASP A 208 -5.19 18.60 5.91
C ASP A 208 -5.43 19.82 4.99
N VAL A 209 -4.52 20.79 5.02
CA VAL A 209 -4.48 21.91 4.06
C VAL A 209 -4.46 21.38 2.62
N LYS A 210 -3.67 20.34 2.34
CA LYS A 210 -3.47 19.79 0.99
C LYS A 210 -4.34 18.57 0.67
N GLU A 211 -4.71 17.80 1.68
CA GLU A 211 -5.34 16.49 1.50
C GLU A 211 -6.70 16.39 2.20
N LYS A 212 -7.61 15.59 1.63
CA LYS A 212 -8.91 15.32 2.24
C LYS A 212 -9.22 13.84 2.14
N PHE A 213 -9.36 13.17 3.27
CA PHE A 213 -9.73 11.77 3.36
C PHE A 213 -11.21 11.63 3.74
N LYS A 214 -11.95 10.80 3.01
CA LYS A 214 -13.35 10.47 3.31
C LYS A 214 -13.43 9.07 3.90
N LYS A 215 -14.17 8.91 4.99
CA LYS A 215 -14.45 7.61 5.60
C LYS A 215 -15.24 6.77 4.60
N VAL A 216 -14.77 5.55 4.37
CA VAL A 216 -15.48 4.55 3.56
C VAL A 216 -16.15 3.56 4.50
N LYS A 217 -17.35 3.10 4.11
CA LYS A 217 -17.94 1.93 4.77
C LYS A 217 -17.06 0.74 4.42
N THR A 218 -16.42 0.15 5.41
CA THR A 218 -15.79 -1.16 5.23
C THR A 218 -16.91 -2.11 4.86
N ALA A 219 -16.87 -2.71 3.66
CA ALA A 219 -17.70 -3.88 3.42
C ALA A 219 -17.27 -4.92 4.45
N GLN A 220 -18.22 -5.50 5.19
CA GLN A 220 -17.98 -6.69 5.98
C GLN A 220 -17.66 -7.83 5.02
N ASN A 221 -16.45 -7.88 4.49
CA ASN A 221 -15.87 -9.10 3.95
C ASN A 221 -14.77 -9.49 4.93
N ASP A 222 -15.20 -10.37 5.83
CA ASP A 222 -14.45 -11.36 6.60
C ASP A 222 -13.00 -11.08 6.98
N SER A 223 -12.85 -10.88 8.29
CA SER A 223 -11.89 -11.59 9.14
C SER A 223 -11.00 -12.62 8.46
N SER A 224 -9.79 -12.19 8.09
CA SER A 224 -8.53 -12.91 8.34
C SER A 224 -7.37 -12.09 7.74
N LEU A 225 -6.76 -11.24 8.56
CA LEU A 225 -5.34 -10.93 8.47
C LEU A 225 -4.62 -11.87 9.44
#